data_AF-A0A1H4NQ37-F1
#
_entry.id   AF-A0A1H4NQ37-F1
#
_cell.length_a   1.000
_cell.length_b   1.000
_cell.length_c   1.000
_cell.angle_alpha   90.00
_cell.angle_beta   90.00
_cell.angle_gamma   90.00
#
_symmetry.space_group_name_H-M   'P 1'
#
loop_
_entity.id
_entity.type
_entity.pdbx_description
1 polymer ?
#
loop_
_entity_poly.entity_id
_entity_poly.type
_entity_poly.pdbx_seq_one_letter_code
_entity_poly.pdbx_strand_id
1 'polypeptide(L)'
;MAKPKPFASEVELCKRFISSLPEGWTAYAESCGWDILLVRDADGFQIGVEAKLRLNTEVISQALEEYGAYSADREGPDCRGVLVPADSQGGFDRICDYIGLTIIYVRSEEQVEAKKTYYGYKPRVFEPPLPGDPHRGSNSNWYEWAPAKRHTLPDYVPDVDAGAPSPVQLTSWKIAAIKIAIILEKRGFLVRADFKHINIDHRRWLPSGAGWLVLDNGVYRGAPGFPDFKAQHPRVWDQIAADFERWKPTDPLAPRPAAKPVPKQETLL
;
A
#
# COMPACT_ATOMS: atom_id res chain seq x y z
N MET A 1 37.71 -10.02 -9.29
CA MET A 1 36.88 -9.50 -8.17
C MET A 1 35.43 -9.48 -8.65
N ALA A 2 34.47 -9.90 -7.82
CA ALA A 2 33.06 -9.77 -8.17
C ALA A 2 32.70 -8.28 -8.24
N LYS A 3 31.97 -7.86 -9.28
CA LYS A 3 31.49 -6.49 -9.41
C LYS A 3 30.54 -6.20 -8.22
N PRO A 4 30.67 -5.06 -7.53
CA PRO A 4 29.75 -4.71 -6.45
C PRO A 4 28.32 -4.68 -6.97
N LYS A 5 27.37 -5.16 -6.15
CA LYS A 5 25.95 -5.08 -6.48
C LYS A 5 25.52 -3.61 -6.44
N PRO A 6 24.71 -3.14 -7.39
CA PRO A 6 24.31 -1.73 -7.46
C PRO A 6 23.29 -1.31 -6.38
N PHE A 7 22.62 -2.28 -5.75
CA PHE A 7 21.65 -2.06 -4.67
C PHE A 7 21.84 -3.15 -3.60
N ALA A 8 21.71 -2.77 -2.33
CA ALA A 8 21.82 -3.68 -1.20
C ALA A 8 20.53 -4.48 -0.95
N SER A 9 19.36 -3.91 -1.29
CA SER A 9 18.03 -4.53 -1.10
C SER A 9 17.02 -4.10 -2.17
N GLU A 10 15.94 -4.86 -2.30
CA GLU A 10 14.78 -4.49 -3.13
C GLU A 10 14.16 -3.15 -2.68
N VAL A 11 14.16 -2.85 -1.38
CA VAL A 11 13.71 -1.55 -0.85
C VAL A 11 14.53 -0.39 -1.41
N GLU A 12 15.85 -0.54 -1.50
CA GLU A 12 16.72 0.50 -2.06
C GLU A 12 16.47 0.69 -3.56
N LEU A 13 16.29 -0.42 -4.29
CA LEU A 13 15.91 -0.42 -5.71
C LEU A 13 14.57 0.32 -5.92
N CYS A 14 13.55 -0.02 -5.14
CA CYS A 14 12.22 0.61 -5.24
C CYS A 14 12.28 2.09 -4.87
N LYS A 15 12.98 2.47 -3.79
CA LYS A 15 13.18 3.88 -3.41
C LYS A 15 13.87 4.68 -4.50
N ARG A 16 14.89 4.11 -5.13
CA ARG A 16 15.57 4.75 -6.26
C ARG A 16 14.63 4.98 -7.43
N PHE A 17 13.79 4.00 -7.76
CA PHE A 17 12.80 4.13 -8.82
C PHE A 17 11.74 5.18 -8.47
N ILE A 18 11.08 5.08 -7.31
CA ILE A 18 10.01 5.98 -6.86
C ILE A 18 10.49 7.44 -6.80
N SER A 19 11.69 7.69 -6.26
CA SER A 19 12.27 9.04 -6.19
C SER A 19 12.63 9.65 -7.55
N SER A 20 12.60 8.85 -8.62
CA SER A 20 12.89 9.28 -9.98
C SER A 20 11.66 9.35 -10.88
N LEU A 21 10.46 9.10 -10.34
CA LEU A 21 9.22 9.20 -11.10
C LEU A 21 9.01 10.64 -11.60
N PRO A 22 8.52 10.80 -12.84
CA PRO A 22 8.12 12.11 -13.34
C PRO A 22 6.87 12.62 -12.59
N GLU A 23 6.61 13.93 -12.69
CA GLU A 23 5.38 14.52 -12.18
C GLU A 23 4.13 13.87 -12.80
N GLY A 24 3.04 13.81 -12.03
CA GLY A 24 1.78 13.20 -12.47
C GLY A 24 1.69 11.68 -12.25
N TRP A 25 2.64 11.09 -11.51
CA TRP A 25 2.60 9.70 -11.12
C TRP A 25 2.70 9.55 -9.61
N THR A 26 1.77 8.76 -9.06
CA THR A 26 1.72 8.41 -7.64
C THR A 26 2.05 6.93 -7.46
N ALA A 27 2.99 6.62 -6.56
CA ALA A 27 3.35 5.25 -6.23
C ALA A 27 2.59 4.76 -4.98
N TYR A 28 1.80 3.71 -5.13
CA TYR A 28 1.15 3.00 -4.03
C TYR A 28 1.96 1.74 -3.70
N ALA A 29 2.82 1.86 -2.68
CA ALA A 29 3.64 0.74 -2.22
C ALA A 29 2.77 -0.41 -1.69
N GLU A 30 3.14 -1.65 -2.01
CA GLU A 30 2.59 -2.86 -1.38
C GLU A 30 1.06 -2.95 -1.48
N SER A 31 0.54 -2.64 -2.67
CA SER A 31 -0.89 -2.46 -2.93
C SER A 31 -1.39 -3.44 -3.98
N CYS A 32 -2.54 -4.05 -3.71
CA CYS A 32 -3.22 -4.96 -4.64
C CYS A 32 -2.37 -6.16 -5.09
N GLY A 33 -1.42 -6.58 -4.25
CA GLY A 33 -0.52 -7.70 -4.54
C GLY A 33 0.78 -7.32 -5.25
N TRP A 34 0.96 -6.04 -5.58
CA TRP A 34 2.16 -5.52 -6.24
C TRP A 34 3.11 -4.85 -5.25
N ASP A 35 4.43 -5.01 -5.43
CA ASP A 35 5.43 -4.22 -4.70
C ASP A 35 5.19 -2.71 -4.90
N ILE A 36 4.86 -2.30 -6.13
CA ILE A 36 4.45 -0.94 -6.47
C ILE A 36 3.27 -0.97 -7.43
N LEU A 37 2.15 -0.36 -7.05
CA LEU A 37 1.08 0.01 -8.00
C LEU A 37 1.26 1.50 -8.36
N LEU A 38 1.74 1.78 -9.57
CA LEU A 38 1.84 3.15 -10.08
C LEU A 38 0.50 3.59 -10.64
N VAL A 39 0.13 4.84 -10.35
CA VAL A 39 -1.11 5.45 -10.83
C VAL A 39 -0.76 6.78 -11.50
N ARG A 40 -1.23 6.97 -12.73
CA ARG A 40 -1.15 8.27 -13.41
C ARG A 40 -2.29 9.17 -12.93
N ASP A 41 -1.96 10.34 -12.43
CA ASP A 41 -2.93 11.24 -11.78
C ASP A 41 -3.98 11.79 -12.75
N ALA A 42 -3.62 11.91 -14.04
CA ALA A 42 -4.48 12.52 -15.06
C ALA A 42 -5.72 11.69 -15.42
N ASP A 43 -5.62 10.36 -15.42
CA ASP A 43 -6.65 9.46 -15.93
C ASP A 43 -6.78 8.14 -15.16
N GLY A 44 -6.01 7.98 -14.09
CA GLY A 44 -6.00 6.80 -13.24
C GLY A 44 -5.42 5.57 -13.92
N PHE A 45 -4.62 5.70 -14.98
CA PHE A 45 -3.91 4.59 -15.62
C PHE A 45 -2.98 3.90 -14.61
N GLN A 46 -3.03 2.57 -14.55
CA GLN A 46 -2.33 1.76 -13.56
C GLN A 46 -1.22 0.91 -14.17
N ILE A 47 -0.09 0.85 -13.46
CA ILE A 47 0.98 -0.10 -13.75
C ILE A 47 1.29 -0.91 -12.49
N GLY A 48 1.07 -2.22 -12.56
CA GLY A 48 1.53 -3.15 -11.53
C GLY A 48 3.00 -3.47 -11.72
N VAL A 49 3.81 -3.32 -10.68
CA VAL A 49 5.26 -3.54 -10.73
C VAL A 49 5.70 -4.47 -9.61
N GLU A 50 6.32 -5.58 -9.99
CA GLU A 50 7.06 -6.49 -9.09
C GLU A 50 8.55 -6.18 -9.14
N ALA A 51 9.27 -6.25 -8.03
CA ALA A 51 10.67 -5.88 -7.92
C ALA A 51 11.55 -7.05 -7.47
N LYS A 52 12.74 -7.15 -8.10
CA LYS A 52 13.76 -8.12 -7.67
C LYS A 52 15.15 -7.61 -7.95
N LEU A 53 16.10 -7.93 -7.07
CA LEU A 53 17.52 -7.64 -7.34
C LEU A 53 18.12 -8.43 -8.51
N ARG A 54 17.42 -9.46 -8.99
CA ARG A 54 17.80 -10.22 -10.19
C ARG A 54 16.56 -10.61 -10.97
N LEU A 55 16.60 -10.37 -12.28
CA LEU A 55 15.61 -10.89 -13.21
C LEU A 55 15.65 -12.42 -13.21
N ASN A 56 14.55 -13.05 -12.80
CA ASN A 56 14.39 -14.48 -12.71
C ASN A 56 12.95 -14.89 -13.04
N THR A 57 12.69 -16.18 -13.13
CA THR A 57 11.35 -16.69 -13.44
C THR A 57 10.33 -16.41 -12.35
N GLU A 58 10.73 -16.29 -11.08
CA GLU A 58 9.82 -16.03 -9.98
C GLU A 58 9.18 -14.65 -10.10
N VAL A 59 9.98 -13.60 -10.29
CA VAL A 59 9.46 -12.23 -10.41
C VAL A 59 8.63 -12.05 -11.68
N ILE A 60 8.98 -12.76 -12.76
CA ILE A 60 8.17 -12.80 -13.99
C ILE A 60 6.81 -13.44 -13.69
N SER A 61 6.79 -14.61 -13.03
CA SER A 61 5.55 -15.28 -12.68
C SER A 61 4.67 -14.46 -11.74
N GLN A 62 5.26 -13.76 -10.76
CA GLN A 62 4.52 -12.87 -9.85
C GLN A 62 3.80 -11.74 -10.60
N ALA A 63 4.40 -11.22 -11.68
CA ALA A 63 3.80 -10.17 -12.49
C ALA A 63 2.72 -10.68 -13.47
N LEU A 64 2.54 -11.99 -13.64
CA LEU A 64 1.55 -12.57 -14.55
C LEU A 64 0.19 -12.80 -13.88
N GLU A 65 -0.85 -12.88 -14.70
CA GLU A 65 -2.15 -13.39 -14.28
C GLU A 65 -2.09 -14.91 -14.12
N GLU A 66 -2.50 -15.42 -12.96
CA GLU A 66 -2.61 -16.86 -12.71
C GLU A 66 -4.02 -17.41 -13.02
N TYR A 67 -4.93 -16.56 -13.51
CA TYR A 67 -6.35 -16.91 -13.62
C TYR A 67 -6.75 -17.33 -15.04
N GLY A 68 -7.62 -18.34 -15.14
CA GLY A 68 -8.21 -18.77 -16.41
C GLY A 68 -9.39 -17.92 -16.85
N ALA A 69 -10.03 -18.30 -17.97
CA ALA A 69 -11.12 -17.55 -18.61
C ALA A 69 -12.30 -17.15 -17.68
N TYR A 70 -12.57 -17.92 -16.63
CA TYR A 70 -13.61 -17.61 -15.63
C TYR A 70 -13.33 -16.34 -14.81
N SER A 71 -12.11 -15.80 -14.85
CA SER A 71 -11.68 -14.64 -14.09
C SER A 71 -10.98 -13.61 -14.97
N ALA A 72 -11.23 -13.64 -16.28
CA ALA A 72 -10.69 -12.67 -17.24
C ALA A 72 -11.18 -11.24 -17.00
N ASP A 73 -12.29 -11.07 -16.27
CA ASP A 73 -12.86 -9.78 -15.89
C ASP A 73 -12.45 -9.32 -14.47
N ARG A 74 -11.53 -10.04 -13.82
CA ARG A 74 -10.97 -9.61 -12.54
C ARG A 74 -10.29 -8.25 -12.68
N GLU A 75 -10.22 -7.55 -11.56
CA GLU A 75 -9.51 -6.29 -11.52
C GLU A 75 -8.00 -6.49 -11.72
N GLY A 76 -7.39 -5.54 -12.43
CA GLY A 76 -5.96 -5.57 -12.75
C GLY A 76 -5.46 -4.20 -13.20
N PRO A 77 -4.14 -4.01 -13.30
CA PRO A 77 -3.56 -2.79 -13.85
C PRO A 77 -3.65 -2.76 -15.38
N ASP A 78 -3.57 -1.57 -15.97
CA ASP A 78 -3.55 -1.40 -17.44
C ASP A 78 -2.26 -1.96 -18.04
N CYS A 79 -1.12 -1.82 -17.35
CA CYS A 79 0.17 -2.40 -17.74
C CYS A 79 0.85 -3.13 -16.58
N ARG A 80 1.84 -3.94 -16.91
CA ARG A 80 2.60 -4.74 -15.95
C ARG A 80 4.09 -4.65 -16.22
N GLY A 81 4.87 -4.63 -15.15
CA GLY A 81 6.31 -4.58 -15.27
C GLY A 81 7.06 -5.29 -14.15
N VAL A 82 8.33 -5.55 -14.45
CA VAL A 82 9.29 -6.15 -13.53
C VAL A 82 10.45 -5.18 -13.35
N LEU A 83 10.66 -4.71 -12.13
CA LEU A 83 11.70 -3.76 -11.75
C LEU A 83 12.97 -4.50 -11.33
N VAL A 84 14.07 -4.24 -12.02
CA VAL A 84 15.37 -4.87 -11.75
C VAL A 84 16.52 -3.87 -11.87
N PRO A 85 17.68 -4.15 -11.26
CA PRO A 85 18.88 -3.36 -11.50
C PRO A 85 19.31 -3.39 -12.97
N ALA A 86 19.88 -2.29 -13.47
CA ALA A 86 20.29 -2.13 -14.87
C ALA A 86 21.42 -3.06 -15.32
N ASP A 87 22.13 -3.71 -14.39
CA ASP A 87 23.13 -4.74 -14.68
C ASP A 87 22.63 -6.16 -14.40
N SER A 88 21.32 -6.31 -14.10
CA SER A 88 20.69 -7.63 -14.04
C SER A 88 20.92 -8.35 -15.36
N GLN A 89 21.27 -9.63 -15.28
CA GLN A 89 21.50 -10.46 -16.46
C GLN A 89 20.25 -10.43 -17.36
N GLY A 90 20.44 -10.08 -18.63
CA GLY A 90 19.40 -10.18 -19.66
C GLY A 90 19.10 -11.63 -20.03
N GLY A 91 18.19 -11.82 -20.98
CA GLY A 91 17.85 -13.15 -21.53
C GLY A 91 16.38 -13.54 -21.40
N PHE A 92 15.60 -12.77 -20.64
CA PHE A 92 14.14 -12.89 -20.64
C PHE A 92 13.45 -11.84 -21.51
N ASP A 93 14.18 -10.87 -22.06
CA ASP A 93 13.63 -9.75 -22.85
C ASP A 93 12.62 -10.23 -23.89
N ARG A 94 13.04 -11.16 -24.76
CA ARG A 94 12.19 -11.72 -25.82
C ARG A 94 10.96 -12.46 -25.29
N ILE A 95 11.07 -13.10 -24.13
CA ILE A 95 9.95 -13.83 -23.53
C ILE A 95 8.97 -12.84 -22.89
N CYS A 96 9.48 -11.88 -22.12
CA CYS A 96 8.72 -10.78 -21.52
C CYS A 96 7.97 -9.97 -22.59
N ASP A 97 8.65 -9.62 -23.68
CA ASP A 97 8.03 -8.93 -24.82
C ASP A 97 6.89 -9.75 -25.45
N TYR A 98 7.08 -11.08 -25.57
CA TYR A 98 6.08 -11.97 -26.15
C TYR A 98 4.85 -12.15 -25.26
N ILE A 99 5.04 -12.19 -23.93
CA ILE A 99 3.95 -12.37 -22.95
C ILE A 99 3.35 -11.04 -22.45
N GLY A 100 3.81 -9.90 -22.98
CA GLY A 100 3.26 -8.59 -22.64
C GLY A 100 3.69 -8.06 -21.27
N LEU A 101 4.95 -8.31 -20.87
CA LEU A 101 5.55 -7.77 -19.64
C LEU A 101 6.69 -6.80 -19.96
N THR A 102 6.71 -5.66 -19.27
CA THR A 102 7.75 -4.64 -19.43
C THR A 102 8.85 -4.83 -18.40
N ILE A 103 10.11 -4.96 -18.81
CA ILE A 103 11.23 -4.96 -17.87
C ILE A 103 11.71 -3.52 -17.64
N ILE A 104 11.69 -3.08 -16.38
CA ILE A 104 12.14 -1.75 -15.96
C ILE A 104 13.53 -1.88 -15.34
N TYR A 105 14.53 -1.33 -16.02
CA TYR A 105 15.92 -1.34 -15.57
C TYR A 105 16.26 -0.06 -14.82
N VAL A 106 16.67 -0.18 -13.56
CA VAL A 106 17.02 0.96 -12.69
C VAL A 106 18.52 1.06 -12.47
N ARG A 107 19.05 2.27 -12.61
CA ARG A 107 20.46 2.59 -12.41
C ARG A 107 20.71 3.15 -11.01
N SER A 108 21.76 2.66 -10.36
CA SER A 108 22.26 3.27 -9.12
C SER A 108 22.83 4.67 -9.40
N GLU A 109 23.02 5.48 -8.35
CA GLU A 109 23.61 6.81 -8.50
C GLU A 109 25.04 6.73 -9.10
N GLU A 110 25.83 5.74 -8.65
CA GLU A 110 27.17 5.48 -9.19
C GLU A 110 27.16 5.18 -10.69
N GLN A 111 26.20 4.37 -11.15
CA GLN A 111 26.06 4.05 -12.58
C GLN A 111 25.64 5.27 -13.41
N VAL A 112 24.79 6.13 -12.85
CA VAL A 112 24.38 7.40 -13.49
C VAL A 112 25.59 8.34 -13.62
N GLU A 113 26.37 8.52 -12.55
CA GLU A 113 27.52 9.43 -12.56
C GLU A 113 28.67 8.91 -13.44
N ALA A 114 28.92 7.59 -13.42
CA ALA A 114 29.92 6.97 -14.30
C ALA A 114 29.57 7.17 -15.79
N LYS A 115 28.30 6.95 -16.17
CA LYS A 115 27.83 7.19 -17.54
C LYS A 115 27.86 8.68 -17.89
N LYS A 116 27.49 9.57 -16.97
CA LYS A 116 27.57 11.02 -17.19
C LYS A 116 29.00 11.48 -17.47
N THR A 117 29.96 10.95 -16.74
CA THR A 117 31.38 11.22 -16.96
C THR A 117 31.84 10.73 -18.35
N TYR A 118 31.37 9.56 -18.76
CA TYR A 118 31.76 8.95 -20.04
C TYR A 118 31.09 9.61 -21.26
N TYR A 119 29.79 9.90 -21.20
CA TYR A 119 28.99 10.39 -22.33
C TYR A 119 28.78 11.91 -22.34
N GLY A 120 29.12 12.62 -21.26
CA GLY A 120 28.92 14.07 -21.14
C GLY A 120 27.48 14.52 -20.85
N TYR A 121 26.53 13.59 -20.63
CA TYR A 121 25.15 13.90 -20.25
C TYR A 121 24.62 12.93 -19.18
N LYS A 122 23.72 13.41 -18.32
CA LYS A 122 23.11 12.57 -17.27
C LYS A 122 22.14 11.56 -17.90
N PRO A 123 22.37 10.24 -17.80
CA PRO A 123 21.43 9.25 -18.31
C PRO A 123 20.16 9.21 -17.45
N ARG A 124 19.09 8.60 -17.99
CA ARG A 124 17.87 8.32 -17.21
C ARG A 124 18.16 7.35 -16.08
N VAL A 125 17.49 7.56 -14.95
CA VAL A 125 17.56 6.66 -13.79
C VAL A 125 16.98 5.30 -14.13
N PHE A 126 15.87 5.26 -14.88
CA PHE A 126 15.27 4.00 -15.34
C PHE A 126 14.88 4.05 -16.81
N GLU A 127 14.77 2.86 -17.41
CA GLU A 127 14.30 2.61 -18.77
C GLU A 127 13.43 1.34 -18.80
N PRO A 128 12.38 1.25 -19.65
CA PRO A 128 11.89 2.31 -20.53
C PRO A 128 11.22 3.47 -19.75
N PRO A 129 11.01 4.65 -20.36
CA PRO A 129 10.20 5.69 -19.75
C PRO A 129 8.74 5.24 -19.56
N LEU A 130 8.02 5.85 -18.60
CA LEU A 130 6.61 5.54 -18.36
C LEU A 130 5.72 5.94 -19.56
N PRO A 131 4.55 5.28 -19.75
CA PRO A 131 3.63 5.61 -20.83
C PRO A 131 3.15 7.07 -20.75
N GLY A 132 3.11 7.75 -21.90
CA GLY A 132 2.68 9.14 -21.97
C GLY A 132 3.73 10.18 -21.55
N ASP A 133 5.00 9.79 -21.38
CA ASP A 133 6.12 10.75 -21.23
C ASP A 133 6.17 11.67 -22.47
N PRO A 134 5.91 12.99 -22.33
CA PRO A 134 5.86 13.93 -23.45
C PRO A 134 7.23 14.11 -24.13
N HIS A 135 8.32 13.63 -23.54
CA HIS A 135 9.67 13.81 -24.06
C HIS A 135 10.12 12.81 -25.14
N ARG A 136 9.28 11.84 -25.57
CA ARG A 136 9.31 11.16 -26.90
C ARG A 136 8.51 9.85 -26.92
N GLY A 137 7.48 9.81 -27.76
CA GLY A 137 7.33 8.89 -28.90
C GLY A 137 7.88 7.46 -28.82
N SER A 138 7.33 6.61 -27.96
CA SER A 138 6.62 5.41 -28.42
C SER A 138 5.89 4.75 -27.24
N ASN A 139 4.59 4.53 -27.39
CA ASN A 139 3.84 3.60 -26.53
C ASN A 139 4.28 2.13 -26.72
N SER A 140 5.35 1.87 -27.50
CA SER A 140 5.73 0.53 -27.97
C SER A 140 6.35 -0.36 -26.90
N ASN A 141 6.75 0.20 -25.76
CA ASN A 141 7.47 -0.53 -24.72
C ASN A 141 6.58 -0.97 -23.57
N TRP A 142 5.28 -0.65 -23.63
CA TRP A 142 4.31 -0.99 -22.61
C TRP A 142 3.13 -1.72 -23.24
N TYR A 143 2.81 -2.87 -22.66
CA TYR A 143 1.76 -3.75 -23.15
C TYR A 143 0.49 -3.49 -22.34
N GLU A 144 -0.55 -2.98 -23.00
CA GLU A 144 -1.85 -2.77 -22.36
C GLU A 144 -2.62 -4.09 -22.27
N TRP A 145 -3.13 -4.39 -21.08
CA TRP A 145 -3.91 -5.60 -20.77
C TRP A 145 -5.43 -5.37 -20.80
N ALA A 146 -5.86 -4.12 -20.98
CA ALA A 146 -7.27 -3.71 -21.06
C ALA A 146 -8.17 -4.36 -19.98
N PRO A 147 -7.85 -4.20 -18.68
CA PRO A 147 -8.60 -4.84 -17.61
C PRO A 147 -10.05 -4.35 -17.62
N ALA A 148 -11.00 -5.25 -17.35
CA ALA A 148 -12.42 -4.89 -17.25
C ALA A 148 -12.67 -3.87 -16.13
N LYS A 149 -11.84 -3.92 -15.08
CA LYS A 149 -11.84 -2.99 -13.97
C LYS A 149 -10.41 -2.78 -13.45
N ARG A 150 -10.06 -1.54 -13.13
CA ARG A 150 -8.79 -1.23 -12.44
C ARG A 150 -8.84 -1.63 -10.97
N HIS A 151 -7.66 -1.84 -10.37
CA HIS A 151 -7.58 -2.06 -8.94
C HIS A 151 -8.18 -0.89 -8.16
N THR A 152 -8.90 -1.22 -7.09
CA THR A 152 -9.44 -0.22 -6.19
C THR A 152 -8.30 0.33 -5.33
N LEU A 153 -8.01 1.63 -5.46
CA LEU A 153 -6.95 2.26 -4.69
C LEU A 153 -7.37 2.46 -3.23
N PRO A 154 -6.42 2.36 -2.27
CA PRO A 154 -6.69 2.78 -0.91
C PRO A 154 -6.95 4.29 -0.84
N ASP A 155 -7.82 4.72 0.08
CA ASP A 155 -8.16 6.14 0.30
C ASP A 155 -6.92 7.02 0.59
N TYR A 156 -5.86 6.41 1.11
CA TYR A 156 -4.60 7.06 1.48
C TYR A 156 -3.43 6.32 0.84
N VAL A 157 -2.42 7.07 0.39
CA VAL A 157 -1.19 6.49 -0.16
C VAL A 157 -0.41 5.80 0.97
N PRO A 158 -0.12 4.49 0.86
CA PRO A 158 0.62 3.73 1.87
C PRO A 158 1.95 4.38 2.24
N ASP A 159 2.30 4.33 3.53
CA ASP A 159 3.55 4.85 4.10
C ASP A 159 4.60 3.78 4.38
N VAL A 160 4.40 2.58 3.81
CA VAL A 160 5.33 1.46 3.88
C VAL A 160 6.37 1.51 2.75
N ASP A 161 7.52 0.91 2.99
CA ASP A 161 8.55 0.73 1.97
C ASP A 161 8.11 -0.35 0.97
N ALA A 162 8.18 -0.03 -0.32
CA ALA A 162 7.97 -0.99 -1.41
C ALA A 162 9.15 -1.98 -1.52
N GLY A 163 8.85 -3.24 -1.85
CA GLY A 163 9.83 -4.33 -1.96
C GLY A 163 10.37 -4.78 -0.61
N ALA A 164 9.71 -4.39 0.50
CA ALA A 164 10.07 -4.86 1.83
C ALA A 164 9.47 -6.26 2.04
N PRO A 165 10.18 -7.20 2.69
CA PRO A 165 9.61 -8.52 2.96
C PRO A 165 8.49 -8.43 3.99
N SER A 166 7.27 -8.80 3.59
CA SER A 166 6.06 -8.87 4.45
C SER A 166 5.77 -7.57 5.24
N PRO A 167 5.61 -6.42 4.57
CA PRO A 167 5.28 -5.17 5.26
C PRO A 167 3.85 -5.22 5.79
N VAL A 168 3.56 -4.44 6.83
CA VAL A 168 2.20 -4.31 7.36
C VAL A 168 1.39 -3.49 6.36
N GLN A 169 0.69 -4.16 5.44
CA GLN A 169 0.00 -3.49 4.34
C GLN A 169 -1.17 -2.61 4.81
N LEU A 170 -1.29 -1.44 4.18
CA LEU A 170 -2.41 -0.53 4.38
C LEU A 170 -3.64 -0.99 3.58
N THR A 171 -4.32 -2.01 4.08
CA THR A 171 -5.58 -2.50 3.48
C THR A 171 -6.77 -1.60 3.79
N SER A 172 -7.86 -1.72 3.04
CA SER A 172 -9.13 -1.02 3.36
C SER A 172 -9.63 -1.33 4.77
N TRP A 173 -9.44 -2.58 5.22
CA TRP A 173 -9.73 -2.98 6.59
C TRP A 173 -8.83 -2.24 7.60
N LYS A 174 -7.55 -2.06 7.30
CA LYS A 174 -6.61 -1.32 8.16
C LYS A 174 -6.99 0.15 8.28
N ILE A 175 -7.37 0.80 7.18
CA ILE A 175 -7.87 2.19 7.18
C ILE A 175 -9.11 2.29 8.08
N ALA A 176 -10.07 1.37 7.93
CA ALA A 176 -11.25 1.31 8.79
C ALA A 176 -10.90 1.07 10.27
N ALA A 177 -9.91 0.22 10.54
CA ALA A 177 -9.42 -0.04 11.90
C ALA A 177 -8.75 1.19 12.53
N ILE A 178 -7.97 1.96 11.77
CA ILE A 178 -7.38 3.23 12.20
C ILE A 178 -8.49 4.24 12.54
N LYS A 179 -9.53 4.36 11.70
CA LYS A 179 -10.69 5.22 11.99
C LYS A 179 -11.36 4.87 13.34
N ILE A 180 -11.54 3.58 13.63
CA ILE A 180 -12.06 3.11 14.94
C ILE A 180 -11.12 3.49 16.08
N ALA A 181 -9.82 3.32 15.92
CA ALA A 181 -8.83 3.69 16.93
C ALA A 181 -8.81 5.20 17.21
N ILE A 182 -8.93 6.04 16.19
CA ILE A 182 -9.01 7.50 16.32
C ILE A 182 -10.27 7.93 17.08
N ILE A 183 -11.43 7.30 16.80
CA ILE A 183 -12.67 7.57 17.55
C ILE A 183 -12.46 7.21 19.03
N LEU A 184 -11.83 6.06 19.31
CA LEU A 184 -11.54 5.63 20.67
C LEU A 184 -10.60 6.60 21.40
N GLU A 185 -9.56 7.11 20.73
CA GLU A 185 -8.63 8.09 21.30
C GLU A 185 -9.30 9.43 21.60
N LYS A 186 -10.11 9.95 20.66
CA LYS A 186 -10.77 11.25 20.81
C LYS A 186 -11.92 11.23 21.83
N ARG A 187 -12.73 10.16 21.82
CA ARG A 187 -13.96 10.07 22.63
C ARG A 187 -13.79 9.27 23.92
N GLY A 188 -12.77 8.41 24.01
CA GLY A 188 -12.50 7.53 25.14
C GLY A 188 -13.38 6.27 25.21
N PHE A 189 -14.32 6.09 24.28
CA PHE A 189 -15.17 4.91 24.17
C PHE A 189 -15.75 4.72 22.75
N LEU A 190 -16.19 3.50 22.45
CA LEU A 190 -16.83 3.08 21.21
C LEU A 190 -18.24 2.52 21.48
N VAL A 191 -19.12 2.61 20.49
CA VAL A 191 -20.47 2.02 20.47
C VAL A 191 -20.69 1.26 19.16
N ARG A 192 -21.69 0.37 19.13
CA ARG A 192 -22.00 -0.41 17.90
C ARG A 192 -22.29 0.46 16.67
N ALA A 193 -22.82 1.67 16.88
CA ALA A 193 -23.09 2.60 15.79
C ALA A 193 -21.82 3.04 15.05
N ASP A 194 -20.68 3.18 15.75
CA ASP A 194 -19.42 3.57 15.09
C ASP A 194 -18.93 2.46 14.14
N PHE A 195 -18.99 1.20 14.57
CA PHE A 195 -18.62 0.05 13.74
C PHE A 195 -19.49 -0.07 12.51
N LYS A 196 -20.80 0.18 12.66
CA LYS A 196 -21.74 0.22 11.54
C LYS A 196 -21.41 1.35 10.57
N HIS A 197 -21.13 2.55 11.09
CA HIS A 197 -20.79 3.73 10.30
C HIS A 197 -19.51 3.55 9.49
N ILE A 198 -18.47 2.99 10.12
CA ILE A 198 -17.17 2.70 9.49
C ILE A 198 -17.21 1.41 8.64
N ASN A 199 -18.33 0.66 8.68
CA ASN A 199 -18.52 -0.60 7.98
C ASN A 199 -17.46 -1.68 8.31
N ILE A 200 -17.21 -1.89 9.61
CA ILE A 200 -16.25 -2.89 10.10
C ILE A 200 -16.89 -3.80 11.16
N ASP A 201 -16.66 -5.11 11.07
CA ASP A 201 -17.27 -6.08 11.98
C ASP A 201 -16.68 -5.99 13.40
N HIS A 202 -17.47 -5.40 14.31
CA HIS A 202 -17.13 -5.29 15.73
C HIS A 202 -16.75 -6.61 16.40
N ARG A 203 -17.29 -7.75 15.97
CA ARG A 203 -17.05 -9.06 16.62
C ARG A 203 -15.59 -9.50 16.54
N ARG A 204 -14.85 -9.07 15.51
CA ARG A 204 -13.42 -9.34 15.37
C ARG A 204 -12.56 -8.66 16.44
N TRP A 205 -13.08 -7.60 17.05
CA TRP A 205 -12.36 -6.79 18.06
C TRP A 205 -12.59 -7.26 19.50
N LEU A 206 -13.63 -8.06 19.73
CA LEU A 206 -14.03 -8.54 21.06
C LEU A 206 -13.18 -9.74 21.51
N PRO A 207 -13.26 -10.18 22.78
CA PRO A 207 -12.50 -11.34 23.29
C PRO A 207 -12.71 -12.65 22.52
N SER A 208 -13.87 -12.82 21.88
CA SER A 208 -14.16 -13.97 20.99
C SER A 208 -13.37 -13.93 19.67
N GLY A 209 -12.79 -12.78 19.33
CA GLY A 209 -11.90 -12.58 18.19
C GLY A 209 -10.50 -12.25 18.67
N ALA A 210 -10.07 -11.00 18.52
CA ALA A 210 -8.72 -10.56 18.86
C ALA A 210 -8.55 -10.06 20.31
N GLY A 211 -9.64 -9.82 21.05
CA GLY A 211 -9.58 -9.35 22.44
C GLY A 211 -9.04 -7.93 22.62
N TRP A 212 -9.12 -7.09 21.58
CA TRP A 212 -8.65 -5.71 21.61
C TRP A 212 -9.59 -4.77 22.35
N LEU A 213 -10.87 -5.11 22.45
CA LEU A 213 -11.88 -4.31 23.14
C LEU A 213 -12.58 -5.11 24.24
N VAL A 214 -12.94 -4.41 25.31
CA VAL A 214 -13.79 -4.92 26.40
C VAL A 214 -15.09 -4.12 26.47
N LEU A 215 -16.18 -4.80 26.83
CA LEU A 215 -17.45 -4.14 27.11
C LEU A 215 -17.46 -3.68 28.57
N ASP A 216 -17.57 -2.37 28.79
CA ASP A 216 -17.63 -1.74 30.11
C ASP A 216 -18.82 -0.78 30.15
N ASN A 217 -19.76 -1.03 31.06
CA ASN A 217 -20.95 -0.17 31.27
C ASN A 217 -21.71 0.20 29.97
N GLY A 218 -21.86 -0.76 29.06
CA GLY A 218 -22.61 -0.58 27.81
C GLY A 218 -21.86 0.11 26.67
N VAL A 219 -20.57 0.42 26.86
CA VAL A 219 -19.68 0.94 25.81
C VAL A 219 -18.44 0.07 25.66
N TYR A 220 -17.78 0.15 24.52
CA TYR A 220 -16.52 -0.55 24.25
C TYR A 220 -15.34 0.34 24.62
N ARG A 221 -14.35 -0.23 25.30
CA ARG A 221 -13.07 0.43 25.65
C ARG A 221 -11.88 -0.42 25.20
N GLY A 222 -10.74 0.25 25.00
CA GLY A 222 -9.48 -0.42 24.69
C GLY A 222 -9.07 -1.39 25.79
N ALA A 223 -8.69 -2.60 25.40
CA ALA A 223 -8.03 -3.58 26.27
C ALA A 223 -6.50 -3.38 26.23
N PRO A 224 -5.73 -3.94 27.17
CA PRO A 224 -4.26 -3.83 27.16
C PRO A 224 -3.59 -4.33 25.87
N GLY A 225 -4.22 -5.25 25.14
CA GLY A 225 -3.73 -5.78 23.86
C GLY A 225 -4.19 -4.99 22.62
N PHE A 226 -4.74 -3.79 22.77
CA PHE A 226 -5.18 -2.98 21.64
C PHE A 226 -3.99 -2.63 20.73
N PRO A 227 -4.07 -2.85 19.40
CA PRO A 227 -2.95 -2.59 18.50
C PRO A 227 -2.59 -1.12 18.42
N ASP A 228 -1.29 -0.83 18.43
CA ASP A 228 -0.78 0.51 18.12
C ASP A 228 -0.72 0.69 16.60
N PHE A 229 -1.83 1.12 16.02
CA PHE A 229 -1.89 1.42 14.59
C PHE A 229 -1.13 2.71 14.22
N LYS A 230 -0.93 3.61 15.17
CA LYS A 230 -0.17 4.86 14.96
C LYS A 230 1.31 4.58 14.76
N ALA A 231 1.86 3.62 15.50
CA ALA A 231 3.23 3.16 15.29
C ALA A 231 3.41 2.39 13.97
N GLN A 232 2.37 1.69 13.49
CA GLN A 232 2.42 0.94 12.21
C GLN A 232 2.37 1.85 10.99
N HIS A 233 1.53 2.88 11.02
CA HIS A 233 1.27 3.78 9.90
C HIS A 233 1.20 5.25 10.36
N PRO A 234 2.33 5.85 10.80
CA PRO A 234 2.32 7.16 11.42
C PRO A 234 1.82 8.26 10.49
N ARG A 235 2.25 8.26 9.22
CA ARG A 235 1.86 9.32 8.27
C ARG A 235 0.39 9.18 7.89
N VAL A 236 -0.07 7.96 7.65
CA VAL A 236 -1.47 7.70 7.28
C VAL A 236 -2.41 7.93 8.46
N TRP A 237 -1.97 7.61 9.69
CA TRP A 237 -2.71 7.94 10.90
C TRP A 237 -3.02 9.43 10.98
N ASP A 238 -2.00 10.28 10.82
CA ASP A 238 -2.15 11.73 10.90
C ASP A 238 -3.07 12.26 9.78
N GLN A 239 -2.99 11.71 8.57
CA GLN A 239 -3.90 12.06 7.47
C GLN A 239 -5.35 11.68 7.79
N ILE A 240 -5.61 10.44 8.25
CA ILE A 240 -6.95 9.99 8.62
C ILE A 240 -7.51 10.84 9.78
N ALA A 241 -6.67 11.16 10.76
CA ALA A 241 -7.04 11.98 11.91
C ALA A 241 -7.34 13.43 11.54
N ALA A 242 -6.62 14.00 10.55
CA ALA A 242 -6.90 15.33 10.02
C ALA A 242 -8.26 15.36 9.29
N ASP A 243 -8.61 14.28 8.60
CA ASP A 243 -9.90 14.14 7.90
C ASP A 243 -11.08 13.79 8.83
N PHE A 244 -10.88 13.72 10.15
CA PHE A 244 -11.87 13.26 11.12
C PHE A 244 -13.25 13.90 10.93
N GLU A 245 -13.31 15.21 10.72
CA GLU A 245 -14.59 15.92 10.55
C GLU A 245 -15.36 15.51 9.28
N ARG A 246 -14.67 14.99 8.26
CA ARG A 246 -15.30 14.52 7.00
C ARG A 246 -15.96 13.16 7.14
N TRP A 247 -15.49 12.31 8.06
CA TRP A 247 -15.91 10.91 8.14
C TRP A 247 -16.42 10.48 9.52
N LYS A 248 -16.34 11.31 10.56
CA LYS A 248 -16.75 10.92 11.93
C LYS A 248 -18.20 10.43 11.98
N PRO A 249 -18.50 9.44 12.86
CA PRO A 249 -19.87 9.05 13.13
C PRO A 249 -20.60 10.18 13.85
N THR A 250 -21.93 10.20 13.75
CA THR A 250 -22.75 11.07 14.59
C THR A 250 -22.50 10.74 16.07
N ASP A 251 -22.27 11.76 16.89
CA ASP A 251 -22.00 11.55 18.31
C ASP A 251 -23.20 10.85 18.98
N PRO A 252 -22.99 9.66 19.56
CA PRO A 252 -24.04 8.98 20.30
C PRO A 252 -24.36 9.77 21.57
N LEU A 253 -25.62 9.70 22.01
CA LEU A 253 -26.00 10.16 23.34
C LEU A 253 -25.06 9.51 24.36
N ALA A 254 -24.42 10.33 25.19
CA ALA A 254 -23.46 9.85 26.19
C ALA A 254 -24.08 8.70 27.00
N PRO A 255 -23.32 7.62 27.29
CA PRO A 255 -23.84 6.56 28.15
C PRO A 255 -24.29 7.17 29.48
N ARG A 256 -25.44 6.71 30.00
CA ARG A 256 -25.92 7.15 31.31
C ARG A 256 -24.79 6.93 32.32
N PRO A 257 -24.47 7.92 33.17
CA PRO A 257 -23.46 7.73 34.20
C PRO A 257 -23.85 6.52 35.05
N ALA A 258 -22.83 5.70 35.40
CA ALA A 258 -23.02 4.56 36.27
C ALA A 258 -23.80 5.00 37.52
N ALA A 259 -24.87 4.28 37.84
CA ALA A 259 -25.61 4.52 39.06
C ALA A 259 -24.61 4.49 40.23
N LYS A 260 -24.60 5.55 41.05
CA LYS A 260 -23.77 5.60 42.26
C LYS A 260 -23.99 4.28 43.02
N PRO A 261 -22.92 3.64 43.55
CA PRO A 261 -23.09 2.45 44.37
C PRO A 261 -24.11 2.78 45.46
N VAL A 262 -25.20 2.02 45.50
CA VAL A 262 -26.23 2.15 46.54
C VAL A 262 -25.49 2.02 47.88
N PRO A 263 -25.63 2.98 48.81
CA PRO A 263 -25.01 2.86 50.12
C PRO A 263 -25.44 1.51 50.71
N LYS A 264 -24.46 0.67 51.07
CA LYS A 264 -24.75 -0.53 51.85
C LYS A 264 -25.56 -0.08 53.05
N GLN A 265 -26.82 -0.53 53.13
CA GLN A 265 -27.58 -0.38 54.37
C GLN A 265 -26.77 -1.12 55.42
N GLU A 266 -26.19 -0.38 56.36
CA GLU A 266 -25.69 -0.95 57.60
C GLU A 266 -26.88 -1.60 58.27
N THR A 267 -26.87 -2.93 58.30
CA THR A 267 -27.80 -3.71 59.09
C THR A 267 -27.51 -3.39 60.56
N LEU A 268 -28.28 -2.45 61.12
CA LEU A 268 -28.42 -2.31 62.56
C LEU A 268 -29.14 -3.56 63.07
N LEU A 269 -28.38 -4.47 63.69
CA LEU A 269 -28.79 -5.38 64.76
C LEU A 269 -27.54 -5.93 65.46
#